data_AF-A0A445A6M6-F1
#
_entry.id   AF-A0A445A6M6-F1
#
_cell.length_a   1.000
_cell.length_b   1.000
_cell.length_c   1.000
_cell.angle_alpha   90.00
_cell.angle_beta   90.00
_cell.angle_gamma   90.00
#
_symmetry.space_group_name_H-M   'P 1'
#
loop_
_entity.id
_entity.type
_entity.pdbx_description
1 polymer ?
#
loop_
_entity_poly.entity_id
_entity_poly.type
_entity_poly.pdbx_seq_one_letter_code
_entity_poly.pdbx_strand_id
1 'polypeptide(L)'
;MVAQYGRPLLPKMHYVQPIPVRHIDWLRHQAMQIVAARLSRAEPPLRREAVEYMLDVDYHMWSLRRSKANFFRIMSLLSGVTAVCKWLDDICTWRNPVTTCLVHVLFLILVCYPELILPTIFLYLFVIGIWNYRFRPRHPPHMDARLSQAETAHPDELDEEFDTFPTTKPSDIVRMRYDRLRSVAGRVQTVVGDLATQGERAQAILSWRDSRATAIFIIFSLIWAVFIYVTPFQVVAILVGLYMLRHPRFRSKMPSVPVNFFKRLPSKSDMMLY
;
A
#
# COMPACT_ATOMS: atom_id res chain seq x y z
N MET A 1 -9.27 -3.57 -29.39
CA MET A 1 -8.58 -3.64 -28.09
C MET A 1 -9.27 -2.83 -27.00
N VAL A 2 -9.66 -1.56 -27.22
CA VAL A 2 -10.34 -0.73 -26.17
C VAL A 2 -11.65 -1.35 -25.64
N ALA A 3 -12.43 -2.00 -26.50
CA ALA A 3 -13.68 -2.67 -26.10
C ALA A 3 -13.47 -3.84 -25.10
N GLN A 4 -12.26 -4.37 -24.93
CA GLN A 4 -11.98 -5.43 -23.95
C GLN A 4 -12.05 -4.91 -22.51
N TYR A 5 -11.69 -3.66 -22.25
CA TYR A 5 -11.76 -3.07 -20.91
C TYR A 5 -13.19 -2.96 -20.37
N GLY A 6 -14.19 -2.91 -21.27
CA GLY A 6 -15.61 -2.91 -20.89
C GLY A 6 -16.25 -4.31 -20.85
N ARG A 7 -15.50 -5.37 -21.17
CA ARG A 7 -16.03 -6.74 -21.13
C ARG A 7 -15.72 -7.38 -19.78
N PRO A 8 -16.68 -8.10 -19.18
CA PRO A 8 -16.42 -8.86 -17.97
C PRO A 8 -15.35 -9.94 -18.24
N LEU A 9 -14.48 -10.17 -17.26
CA LEU A 9 -13.39 -11.14 -17.35
C LEU A 9 -13.90 -12.58 -17.46
N LEU A 10 -15.03 -12.86 -16.81
CA LEU A 10 -15.68 -14.17 -16.85
C LEU A 10 -16.98 -14.11 -17.67
N PRO A 11 -17.47 -15.25 -18.18
CA PRO A 11 -18.84 -15.37 -18.65
C PRO A 11 -19.84 -14.91 -17.58
N LYS A 12 -20.95 -14.27 -18.01
CA LYS A 12 -21.99 -13.72 -17.11
C LYS A 12 -22.46 -14.69 -16.03
N MET A 13 -22.54 -15.99 -16.36
CA MET A 13 -22.95 -17.06 -15.45
C MET A 13 -22.13 -17.06 -14.15
N HIS A 14 -20.81 -16.82 -14.20
CA HIS A 14 -19.95 -16.89 -13.01
C HIS A 14 -20.04 -15.65 -12.10
N TYR A 15 -20.70 -14.58 -12.54
CA TYR A 15 -21.02 -13.44 -11.66
C TYR A 15 -22.32 -13.67 -10.89
N VAL A 16 -23.27 -14.41 -11.48
CA VAL A 16 -24.53 -14.78 -10.84
C VAL A 16 -24.35 -15.99 -9.93
N GLN A 17 -23.55 -16.95 -10.39
CA GLN A 17 -23.19 -18.16 -9.65
C GLN A 17 -21.66 -18.31 -9.60
N PRO A 18 -21.02 -17.73 -8.56
CA PRO A 18 -19.57 -17.80 -8.40
C PRO A 18 -19.07 -19.23 -8.37
N ILE A 19 -17.91 -19.46 -9.00
CA ILE A 19 -17.21 -20.73 -8.89
C ILE A 19 -16.78 -20.91 -7.42
N PRO A 20 -17.10 -22.03 -6.77
CA PRO A 20 -16.64 -22.30 -5.41
C PRO A 20 -15.11 -22.24 -5.34
N VAL A 21 -14.57 -21.62 -4.28
CA VAL A 21 -13.11 -21.42 -4.10
C VAL A 21 -12.32 -22.72 -4.30
N ARG A 22 -12.83 -23.84 -3.80
CA ARG A 22 -12.22 -25.17 -3.95
C ARG A 22 -12.07 -25.62 -5.42
N HIS A 23 -12.99 -25.21 -6.29
CA HIS A 23 -12.94 -25.57 -7.71
C HIS A 23 -12.06 -24.62 -8.52
N ILE A 24 -11.85 -23.38 -8.07
CA ILE A 24 -11.00 -22.41 -8.76
C ILE A 24 -9.56 -22.95 -8.85
N ASP A 25 -9.02 -23.42 -7.73
CA ASP A 25 -7.65 -23.92 -7.66
C ASP A 25 -7.47 -25.15 -8.54
N TRP A 26 -8.44 -26.07 -8.51
CA TRP A 26 -8.45 -27.26 -9.35
C TRP A 26 -8.54 -26.91 -10.85
N LEU A 27 -9.46 -26.02 -11.24
CA LEU A 27 -9.62 -25.55 -12.63
C LEU A 27 -8.36 -24.83 -13.13
N ARG A 28 -7.75 -23.99 -12.29
CA ARG A 28 -6.47 -23.33 -12.58
C ARG A 28 -5.39 -24.37 -12.82
N HIS A 29 -5.27 -25.38 -11.96
CA HIS A 29 -4.32 -26.47 -12.13
C HIS A 29 -4.51 -27.19 -13.47
N GLN A 30 -5.74 -27.59 -13.81
CA GLN A 30 -6.04 -28.23 -15.10
C GLN A 30 -5.70 -27.32 -16.29
N ALA A 31 -6.02 -26.04 -16.21
CA ALA A 31 -5.66 -25.08 -17.25
C ALA A 31 -4.13 -24.97 -17.44
N MET A 32 -3.38 -24.92 -16.33
CA MET A 32 -1.91 -24.88 -16.36
C MET A 32 -1.32 -26.14 -17.00
N GLN A 33 -1.87 -27.33 -16.69
CA GLN A 33 -1.48 -28.60 -17.30
C GLN A 33 -1.69 -28.61 -18.82
N ILE A 34 -2.82 -28.09 -19.29
CA ILE A 34 -3.12 -27.98 -20.72
C ILE A 34 -2.13 -27.02 -21.40
N VAL A 35 -1.82 -25.87 -20.78
CA VAL A 35 -0.87 -24.90 -21.33
C VAL A 35 0.54 -25.51 -21.40
N ALA A 36 1.00 -26.19 -20.34
CA ALA A 36 2.28 -26.88 -20.32
C ALA A 36 2.40 -27.95 -21.42
N ALA A 37 1.34 -28.75 -21.61
CA ALA A 37 1.31 -29.77 -22.67
C ALA A 37 1.28 -29.17 -24.09
N ARG A 38 0.74 -27.96 -24.26
CA ARG A 38 0.76 -27.26 -25.56
C ARG A 38 2.13 -26.62 -25.83
N LEU A 39 2.71 -25.96 -24.84
CA LEU A 39 4.01 -25.28 -24.96
C LEU A 39 5.18 -26.25 -25.11
N SER A 40 5.06 -27.48 -24.60
CA SER A 40 6.05 -28.54 -24.85
C SER A 40 6.10 -29.00 -26.30
N ARG A 41 5.05 -28.73 -27.08
CA ARG A 41 4.95 -29.03 -28.52
C ARG A 41 5.15 -27.81 -29.41
N ALA A 42 5.45 -26.64 -28.83
CA ALA A 42 5.74 -25.42 -29.59
C ALA A 42 7.16 -25.46 -30.18
N GLU A 43 7.47 -24.56 -31.11
CA GLU A 43 8.82 -24.36 -31.64
C GLU A 43 9.36 -23.00 -31.19
N PRO A 44 10.40 -22.94 -30.33
CA PRO A 44 11.09 -24.04 -29.66
C PRO A 44 10.28 -24.67 -28.51
N PRO A 45 10.46 -25.98 -28.22
CA PRO A 45 9.69 -26.66 -27.17
C PRO A 45 10.13 -26.19 -25.79
N LEU A 46 9.16 -25.76 -24.97
CA LEU A 46 9.42 -25.36 -23.59
C LEU A 46 9.34 -26.56 -22.67
N ARG A 47 10.35 -26.72 -21.81
CA ARG A 47 10.33 -27.75 -20.76
C ARG A 47 9.15 -27.50 -19.83
N ARG A 48 8.48 -28.58 -19.46
CA ARG A 48 7.32 -28.56 -18.57
C ARG A 48 7.63 -27.85 -17.25
N GLU A 49 8.79 -28.13 -16.65
CA GLU A 49 9.28 -27.48 -15.43
C GLU A 49 9.34 -25.96 -15.57
N ALA A 50 9.85 -25.45 -16.70
CA ALA A 50 9.93 -24.02 -16.96
C ALA A 50 8.53 -23.41 -17.10
N VAL A 51 7.60 -24.11 -17.76
CA VAL A 51 6.22 -23.63 -17.90
C VAL A 51 5.48 -23.67 -16.56
N GLU A 52 5.63 -24.73 -15.76
CA GLU A 52 5.02 -24.85 -14.43
C GLU A 52 5.55 -23.78 -13.48
N TYR A 53 6.86 -23.49 -13.53
CA TYR A 53 7.47 -22.38 -12.79
C TYR A 53 6.92 -21.02 -13.24
N MET A 54 6.80 -20.78 -14.56
CA MET A 54 6.27 -19.52 -15.10
C MET A 54 4.78 -19.31 -14.80
N LEU A 55 3.99 -20.38 -14.74
CA LEU A 55 2.55 -20.34 -14.45
C LEU A 55 2.25 -20.31 -12.94
N ASP A 56 3.29 -20.36 -12.10
CA ASP A 56 3.16 -20.33 -10.64
C ASP A 56 2.22 -21.44 -10.15
N VAL A 57 2.50 -22.68 -10.58
CA VAL A 57 1.69 -23.87 -10.23
C VAL A 57 1.67 -24.08 -8.72
N ASP A 58 2.80 -23.82 -8.05
CA ASP A 58 2.99 -23.95 -6.61
C ASP A 58 2.86 -22.61 -5.88
N TYR A 59 1.84 -21.81 -6.21
CA TYR A 59 1.61 -20.52 -5.53
C TYR A 59 1.27 -20.67 -4.04
N HIS A 60 0.83 -21.87 -3.63
CA HIS A 60 0.53 -22.20 -2.24
C HIS A 60 1.79 -22.45 -1.42
N MET A 61 2.90 -22.79 -2.07
CA MET A 61 4.15 -23.10 -1.38
C MET A 61 4.83 -21.81 -0.90
N TRP A 62 5.36 -21.88 0.32
CA TRP A 62 6.10 -20.76 0.89
C TRP A 62 7.40 -20.53 0.11
N SER A 63 7.70 -19.26 -0.18
CA SER A 63 8.99 -18.86 -0.75
C SER A 63 9.40 -17.51 -0.16
N LEU A 64 10.61 -17.45 0.41
CA LEU A 64 11.13 -16.21 0.99
C LEU A 64 11.32 -15.13 -0.07
N ARG A 65 11.77 -15.49 -1.27
CA ARG A 65 11.95 -14.58 -2.41
C ARG A 65 10.62 -13.93 -2.83
N ARG A 66 9.56 -14.73 -2.98
CA ARG A 66 8.20 -14.24 -3.32
C ARG A 66 7.67 -13.30 -2.23
N SER A 67 7.86 -13.64 -0.96
CA SER A 67 7.49 -12.79 0.17
C SER A 67 8.22 -11.44 0.17
N LYS A 68 9.53 -11.42 -0.11
CA LYS A 68 10.29 -10.17 -0.30
C LYS A 68 9.78 -9.34 -1.47
N ALA A 69 9.53 -9.97 -2.62
CA ALA A 69 9.01 -9.28 -3.80
C ALA A 69 7.66 -8.60 -3.51
N ASN A 70 6.73 -9.30 -2.85
CA ASN A 70 5.45 -8.73 -2.44
C ASN A 70 5.63 -7.58 -1.42
N PHE A 71 6.54 -7.71 -0.46
CA PHE A 71 6.85 -6.66 0.49
C PHE A 71 7.41 -5.40 -0.20
N PHE A 72 8.35 -5.55 -1.14
CA PHE A 72 8.88 -4.43 -1.91
C PHE A 72 7.82 -3.77 -2.81
N ARG A 73 6.89 -4.55 -3.37
CA ARG A 73 5.74 -4.00 -4.11
C ARG A 73 4.87 -3.13 -3.22
N ILE A 74 4.55 -3.59 -2.00
CA ILE A 74 3.82 -2.78 -1.01
C ILE A 74 4.61 -1.51 -0.67
N MET A 75 5.90 -1.64 -0.37
CA MET A 75 6.75 -0.49 -0.04
C MET A 75 6.85 0.50 -1.20
N SER A 76 6.89 0.03 -2.45
CA SER A 76 6.85 0.86 -3.65
C SER A 76 5.53 1.62 -3.77
N LEU A 77 4.40 1.02 -3.44
CA LEU A 77 3.11 1.72 -3.40
C LEU A 77 3.10 2.80 -2.30
N LEU A 78 3.66 2.48 -1.13
CA LEU A 78 3.79 3.43 -0.03
C LEU A 78 4.79 4.55 -0.35
N SER A 79 5.79 4.31 -1.21
CA SER A 79 6.78 5.32 -1.58
C SER A 79 6.14 6.56 -2.19
N GLY A 80 5.09 6.40 -3.01
CA GLY A 80 4.32 7.50 -3.57
C GLY A 80 3.63 8.33 -2.48
N VAL A 81 3.01 7.67 -1.50
CA VAL A 81 2.40 8.34 -0.34
C VAL A 81 3.46 9.10 0.46
N THR A 82 4.62 8.47 0.74
CA THR A 82 5.70 9.14 1.46
C THR A 82 6.27 10.34 0.69
N ALA A 83 6.32 10.28 -0.65
CA ALA A 83 6.76 11.38 -1.49
C ALA A 83 5.78 12.55 -1.43
N VAL A 84 4.46 12.29 -1.46
CA VAL A 84 3.43 13.32 -1.27
C VAL A 84 3.52 13.94 0.12
N CYS A 85 3.68 13.14 1.18
CA CYS A 85 3.86 13.66 2.53
C CYS A 85 5.09 14.56 2.65
N LYS A 86 6.22 14.15 2.06
CA LYS A 86 7.44 14.97 2.01
C LYS A 86 7.25 16.25 1.22
N TRP A 87 6.58 16.19 0.07
CA TRP A 87 6.28 17.38 -0.75
C TRP A 87 5.39 18.37 0.01
N LEU A 88 4.37 17.88 0.73
CA LEU A 88 3.54 18.72 1.60
C LEU A 88 4.35 19.33 2.74
N ASP A 89 5.29 18.58 3.34
CA ASP A 89 6.17 19.10 4.37
C ASP A 89 7.15 20.15 3.82
N ASP A 90 7.71 19.94 2.62
CA ASP A 90 8.54 20.93 1.91
C ASP A 90 7.76 22.24 1.65
N ILE A 91 6.46 22.15 1.35
CA ILE A 91 5.58 23.32 1.22
C ILE A 91 5.35 23.99 2.59
N CYS A 92 5.06 23.21 3.62
CA CYS A 92 4.80 23.75 4.95
C CYS A 92 6.07 24.36 5.60
N THR A 93 7.25 23.89 5.21
CA THR A 93 8.55 24.40 5.68
C THR A 93 9.09 25.53 4.80
N TRP A 94 8.34 25.95 3.77
CA TRP A 94 8.71 27.03 2.85
C TRP A 94 10.08 26.82 2.19
N ARG A 95 10.41 25.56 1.87
CA ARG A 95 11.70 25.20 1.29
C ARG A 95 11.97 25.90 -0.05
N ASN A 96 10.93 26.04 -0.88
CA ASN A 96 10.97 26.87 -2.08
C ASN A 96 9.82 27.89 -2.03
N PRO A 97 10.10 29.16 -1.68
CA PRO A 97 9.08 30.17 -1.41
C PRO A 97 8.20 30.49 -2.63
N VAL A 98 8.72 30.34 -3.85
CA VAL A 98 7.94 30.57 -5.06
C VAL A 98 6.87 29.50 -5.20
N THR A 99 7.26 28.23 -5.06
CA THR A 99 6.30 27.11 -5.15
C THR A 99 5.27 27.15 -4.03
N THR A 100 5.66 27.54 -2.82
CA THR A 100 4.71 27.69 -1.72
C THR A 100 3.73 28.80 -2.00
N CYS A 101 4.18 29.99 -2.41
CA CYS A 101 3.30 31.09 -2.81
C CYS A 101 2.31 30.67 -3.90
N LEU A 102 2.76 29.93 -4.94
CA LEU A 102 1.87 29.40 -5.98
C LEU A 102 0.81 28.44 -5.41
N VAL A 103 1.20 27.54 -4.50
CA VAL A 103 0.26 26.63 -3.83
C VAL A 103 -0.74 27.39 -2.97
N HIS A 104 -0.32 28.47 -2.30
CA HIS A 104 -1.23 29.33 -1.52
C HIS A 104 -2.25 30.04 -2.41
N VAL A 105 -1.80 30.62 -3.54
CA VAL A 105 -2.69 31.26 -4.51
C VAL A 105 -3.68 30.24 -5.08
N LEU A 106 -3.20 29.07 -5.50
CA LEU A 106 -4.06 27.99 -6.00
C LEU A 106 -5.07 27.55 -4.94
N PHE A 107 -4.62 27.39 -3.69
CA PHE A 107 -5.48 27.04 -2.57
C PHE A 107 -6.60 28.07 -2.36
N LEU A 108 -6.28 29.36 -2.33
CA LEU A 108 -7.29 30.41 -2.19
C LEU A 108 -8.30 30.40 -3.34
N ILE A 109 -7.85 30.24 -4.59
CA ILE A 109 -8.75 30.14 -5.75
C ILE A 109 -9.70 28.96 -5.59
N LEU A 110 -9.20 27.77 -5.21
CA LEU A 110 -10.01 26.56 -5.02
C LEU A 110 -11.01 26.69 -3.87
N VAL A 111 -10.66 27.43 -2.82
CA VAL A 111 -11.57 27.69 -1.70
C VAL A 111 -12.65 28.71 -2.09
N CYS A 112 -12.31 29.76 -2.84
CA CYS A 112 -13.27 30.73 -3.35
C CYS A 112 -14.24 30.10 -4.37
N TYR A 113 -13.76 29.15 -5.18
CA TYR A 113 -14.52 28.47 -6.23
C TYR A 113 -14.44 26.95 -6.08
N PRO A 114 -15.20 26.33 -5.14
CA PRO A 114 -15.14 24.90 -4.88
C PRO A 114 -15.56 24.04 -6.09
N GLU A 115 -16.35 24.61 -7.01
CA GLU A 115 -16.71 23.96 -8.28
C GLU A 115 -15.49 23.64 -9.15
N LEU A 116 -14.36 24.34 -8.95
CA LEU A 116 -13.10 24.09 -9.67
C LEU A 116 -12.27 22.94 -9.08
N ILE A 117 -12.63 22.38 -7.93
CA ILE A 117 -11.87 21.29 -7.29
C ILE A 117 -11.86 20.06 -8.20
N LEU A 118 -13.02 19.59 -8.66
CA LEU A 118 -13.08 18.42 -9.54
C LEU A 118 -12.38 18.66 -10.89
N PRO A 119 -12.65 19.77 -11.62
CA PRO A 119 -11.93 20.10 -12.85
C PRO A 119 -10.42 20.13 -12.70
N THR A 120 -9.89 20.75 -11.63
CA THR A 120 -8.44 20.82 -11.41
C THR A 120 -7.83 19.45 -11.11
N ILE A 121 -8.50 18.59 -10.33
CA ILE A 121 -8.06 17.20 -10.13
C ILE A 121 -8.00 16.45 -11.46
N PHE A 122 -9.04 16.53 -12.30
CA PHE A 122 -9.04 15.87 -13.61
C PHE A 122 -7.97 16.43 -14.54
N LEU A 123 -7.73 17.74 -14.52
CA LEU A 123 -6.66 18.36 -15.30
C LEU A 123 -5.28 17.88 -14.83
N TYR A 124 -5.04 17.79 -13.52
CA TYR A 124 -3.81 17.21 -12.99
C TYR A 124 -3.63 15.75 -13.41
N LEU A 125 -4.66 14.91 -13.27
CA LEU A 125 -4.63 13.52 -13.73
C LEU A 125 -4.34 13.42 -15.23
N PHE A 126 -4.92 14.31 -16.04
CA PHE A 126 -4.70 14.37 -17.47
C PHE A 126 -3.26 14.76 -17.82
N VAL A 127 -2.73 15.83 -17.21
CA VAL A 127 -1.34 16.28 -17.42
C VAL A 127 -0.35 15.21 -16.96
N ILE A 128 -0.55 14.62 -15.77
CA ILE A 128 0.25 13.51 -15.26
C ILE A 128 0.17 12.31 -16.22
N GLY A 129 -1.02 12.00 -16.74
CA GLY A 129 -1.25 10.94 -17.71
C GLY A 129 -0.47 11.16 -19.02
N ILE A 130 -0.53 12.36 -19.59
CA ILE A 130 0.22 12.75 -20.80
C ILE A 130 1.73 12.71 -20.53
N TRP A 131 2.16 13.24 -19.39
CA TRP A 131 3.56 13.23 -18.99
C TRP A 131 4.08 11.80 -18.88
N ASN A 132 3.34 10.94 -18.18
CA ASN A 132 3.69 9.53 -18.03
C ASN A 132 3.63 8.78 -19.36
N TYR A 133 2.76 9.16 -20.29
CA TYR A 133 2.70 8.59 -21.63
C TYR A 133 4.01 8.78 -22.42
N ARG A 134 4.73 9.88 -22.17
CA ARG A 134 6.05 10.14 -22.78
C ARG A 134 7.14 9.20 -22.27
N PHE A 135 7.02 8.73 -21.03
CA PHE A 135 7.95 7.83 -20.36
C PHE A 135 7.43 6.38 -20.28
N ARG A 136 6.36 6.07 -21.02
CA ARG A 136 5.75 4.73 -20.98
C ARG A 136 6.75 3.66 -21.45
N PRO A 137 6.76 2.47 -20.81
CA PRO A 137 7.47 1.31 -21.33
C PRO A 137 7.01 1.03 -22.77
N ARG A 138 7.96 0.86 -23.69
CA ARG A 138 7.68 0.55 -25.11
C ARG A 138 7.75 -0.94 -25.41
N HIS A 139 8.30 -1.73 -24.50
CA HIS A 139 8.42 -3.17 -24.64
C HIS A 139 7.13 -3.85 -24.16
N PRO A 140 6.76 -5.00 -24.76
CA PRO A 140 5.65 -5.79 -24.26
C PRO A 140 5.89 -6.17 -22.79
N PRO A 141 4.83 -6.32 -21.98
CA PRO A 141 4.97 -6.81 -20.61
C PRO A 141 5.72 -8.15 -20.64
N HIS A 142 6.94 -8.15 -20.10
CA HIS A 142 7.74 -9.35 -19.93
C HIS A 142 7.81 -9.69 -18.44
N MET A 143 8.24 -10.92 -18.15
CA MET A 143 8.54 -11.30 -16.78
C MET A 143 9.67 -10.39 -16.26
N ASP A 144 9.40 -9.59 -15.23
CA ASP A 144 10.40 -8.72 -14.63
C ASP A 144 11.11 -9.47 -13.50
N ALA A 145 12.36 -9.87 -13.78
CA ALA A 145 13.20 -10.59 -12.85
C ALA A 145 13.59 -9.72 -11.64
N ARG A 146 13.66 -8.39 -11.79
CA ARG A 146 13.94 -7.46 -10.69
C ARG A 146 12.74 -7.31 -9.78
N LEU A 147 11.55 -7.14 -10.36
CA LEU A 147 10.31 -7.06 -9.60
C LEU A 147 10.08 -8.34 -8.79
N SER A 148 10.40 -9.49 -9.39
CA SER A 148 10.32 -10.81 -8.77
C SER A 148 11.46 -11.11 -7.79
N GLN A 149 12.43 -10.21 -7.60
CA GLN A 149 13.65 -10.43 -6.81
C GLN A 149 14.45 -11.68 -7.23
N ALA A 150 14.37 -12.07 -8.51
CA ALA A 150 15.07 -13.23 -9.05
C ALA A 150 16.55 -12.93 -9.35
N GLU A 151 16.89 -11.70 -9.78
CA GLU A 151 18.29 -11.29 -10.02
C GLU A 151 19.12 -11.20 -8.73
N THR A 152 18.45 -10.86 -7.62
CA THR A 152 19.05 -10.66 -6.30
C THR A 152 18.83 -11.86 -5.37
N ALA A 153 18.23 -12.94 -5.88
CA ALA A 153 17.93 -14.12 -5.09
C ALA A 153 19.22 -14.81 -4.66
N HIS A 154 19.32 -15.13 -3.37
CA HIS A 154 20.41 -15.96 -2.88
C HIS A 154 20.24 -17.39 -3.43
N PRO A 155 21.32 -18.11 -3.80
CA PRO A 155 21.21 -19.48 -4.31
C PRO A 155 20.40 -20.41 -3.42
N ASP A 156 20.51 -20.24 -2.10
CA ASP A 156 19.71 -20.99 -1.12
C ASP A 156 18.20 -20.66 -1.16
N GLU A 157 17.80 -19.45 -1.55
CA GLU A 157 16.37 -19.08 -1.68
C GLU A 157 15.74 -19.70 -2.92
N LEU A 158 16.52 -19.88 -3.98
CA LEU A 158 16.11 -20.65 -5.16
C LEU A 158 16.06 -22.15 -4.83
N ASP A 159 17.07 -22.65 -4.12
CA ASP A 159 17.10 -24.05 -3.67
C ASP A 159 15.97 -24.39 -2.68
N GLU A 160 15.46 -23.42 -1.92
CA GLU A 160 14.23 -23.55 -1.10
C GLU A 160 12.96 -23.63 -1.97
N GLU A 161 12.92 -22.90 -3.08
CA GLU A 161 11.76 -22.88 -3.98
C GLU A 161 11.65 -24.16 -4.83
N PHE A 162 12.78 -24.81 -5.14
CA PHE A 162 12.81 -26.07 -5.88
C PHE A 162 12.82 -27.32 -4.98
N ASP A 163 12.86 -27.17 -3.66
CA ASP A 163 12.79 -28.30 -2.74
C ASP A 163 11.35 -28.82 -2.64
N THR A 164 11.19 -30.14 -2.68
CA THR A 164 9.89 -30.78 -2.56
C THR A 164 9.39 -30.74 -1.12
N PHE A 165 8.09 -30.91 -0.93
CA PHE A 165 7.52 -31.14 0.40
C PHE A 165 7.16 -32.64 0.55
N PRO A 166 7.70 -33.37 1.53
CA PRO A 166 8.66 -32.96 2.57
C PRO A 166 10.10 -32.74 2.05
N THR A 167 10.88 -31.94 2.79
CA THR A 167 12.23 -31.49 2.39
C THR A 167 13.21 -32.65 2.16
N THR A 168 14.00 -32.53 1.09
CA THR A 168 15.09 -33.47 0.78
C THR A 168 16.44 -33.03 1.35
N LYS A 169 16.48 -31.85 1.99
CA LYS A 169 17.71 -31.20 2.43
C LYS A 169 18.18 -31.69 3.81
N PRO A 170 19.50 -31.68 4.07
CA PRO A 170 20.03 -32.02 5.38
C PRO A 170 19.52 -31.07 6.46
N SER A 171 19.41 -31.58 7.70
CA SER A 171 18.84 -30.88 8.85
C SER A 171 19.47 -29.52 9.13
N ASP A 172 20.77 -29.37 8.89
CA ASP A 172 21.51 -28.14 9.18
C ASP A 172 21.08 -26.99 8.25
N ILE A 173 20.81 -27.29 6.97
CA ILE A 173 20.31 -26.30 6.01
C ILE A 173 18.89 -25.89 6.39
N VAL A 174 18.04 -26.85 6.77
CA VAL A 174 16.67 -26.58 7.23
C VAL A 174 16.69 -25.68 8.47
N ARG A 175 17.59 -25.93 9.43
CA ARG A 175 17.75 -25.10 10.63
C ARG A 175 18.18 -23.67 10.29
N MET A 176 19.16 -23.51 9.40
CA MET A 176 19.59 -22.18 8.94
C MET A 176 18.46 -21.42 8.24
N ARG A 177 17.68 -22.08 7.37
CA ARG A 177 16.51 -21.48 6.70
C ARG A 177 15.43 -21.07 7.69
N TYR A 178 15.17 -21.90 8.71
CA TYR A 178 14.26 -21.58 9.79
C TYR A 178 14.71 -20.36 10.60
N ASP A 179 15.98 -20.28 10.99
CA ASP A 179 16.52 -19.14 11.75
C ASP A 179 16.45 -17.84 10.92
N ARG A 180 16.74 -17.92 9.62
CA ARG A 180 16.55 -16.80 8.68
C ARG A 180 15.08 -16.37 8.63
N LEU A 181 14.16 -17.31 8.46
CA LEU A 181 12.73 -17.03 8.44
C LEU A 181 12.28 -16.36 9.74
N ARG A 182 12.75 -16.86 10.89
CA ARG A 182 12.46 -16.30 12.22
C ARG A 182 12.95 -14.85 12.34
N SER A 183 14.13 -14.54 11.80
CA SER A 183 14.65 -13.16 11.81
C SER A 183 13.79 -12.19 10.98
N VAL A 184 13.28 -12.64 9.82
CA VAL A 184 12.41 -11.84 8.95
C VAL A 184 11.03 -11.69 9.58
N ALA A 185 10.47 -12.79 10.10
CA ALA A 185 9.21 -12.80 10.83
C ALA A 185 9.26 -11.85 12.04
N GLY A 186 10.38 -11.80 12.77
CA GLY A 186 10.58 -10.85 13.87
C GLY A 186 10.46 -9.38 13.43
N ARG A 187 11.06 -9.01 12.28
CA ARG A 187 10.91 -7.64 11.74
C ARG A 187 9.48 -7.32 11.33
N VAL A 188 8.82 -8.27 10.67
CA VAL A 188 7.41 -8.13 10.29
C VAL A 188 6.53 -8.00 11.54
N GLN A 189 6.76 -8.81 12.56
CA GLN A 189 6.07 -8.77 13.84
C GLN A 189 6.23 -7.39 14.51
N THR A 190 7.42 -6.79 14.51
CA THR A 190 7.62 -5.43 15.03
C THR A 190 6.78 -4.41 14.26
N VAL A 191 6.82 -4.43 12.92
CA VAL A 191 6.05 -3.48 12.09
C VAL A 191 4.54 -3.64 12.27
N VAL A 192 4.06 -4.90 12.32
CA VAL A 192 2.64 -5.20 12.57
C VAL A 192 2.24 -4.79 13.98
N GLY A 193 3.09 -5.01 14.98
CA GLY A 193 2.86 -4.58 16.37
C GLY A 193 2.78 -3.06 16.52
N ASP A 194 3.65 -2.32 15.83
CA ASP A 194 3.59 -0.86 15.78
C ASP A 194 2.28 -0.39 15.13
N LEU A 195 1.89 -0.99 14.01
CA LEU A 195 0.64 -0.66 13.32
C LEU A 195 -0.59 -0.97 14.18
N ALA A 196 -0.59 -2.13 14.86
CA ALA A 196 -1.65 -2.51 15.79
C ALA A 196 -1.76 -1.50 16.93
N THR A 197 -0.63 -1.08 17.51
CA THR A 197 -0.59 -0.09 18.59
C THR A 197 -1.15 1.27 18.13
N GLN A 198 -0.82 1.73 16.91
CA GLN A 198 -1.40 2.96 16.35
C GLN A 198 -2.90 2.82 16.10
N GLY A 199 -3.35 1.67 15.59
CA GLY A 199 -4.78 1.37 15.38
C GLY A 199 -5.56 1.30 16.68
N GLU A 200 -5.00 0.69 17.72
CA GLU A 200 -5.60 0.60 19.05
C GLU A 200 -5.74 1.98 19.70
N ARG A 201 -4.73 2.85 19.56
CA ARG A 201 -4.82 4.24 20.01
C ARG A 201 -5.92 5.00 19.28
N ALA A 202 -6.08 4.80 17.97
CA ALA A 202 -7.18 5.38 17.21
C ALA A 202 -8.54 4.86 17.68
N GLN A 203 -8.67 3.56 17.92
CA GLN A 203 -9.89 2.97 18.49
C GLN A 203 -10.16 3.48 19.91
N ALA A 204 -9.11 3.74 20.69
CA ALA A 204 -9.21 4.24 22.06
C ALA A 204 -9.87 5.62 22.18
N ILE A 205 -9.87 6.41 21.11
CA ILE A 205 -10.53 7.72 21.04
C ILE A 205 -12.03 7.63 21.33
N LEU A 206 -12.69 6.53 20.91
CA LEU A 206 -14.13 6.34 21.02
C LEU A 206 -14.54 5.17 21.94
N SER A 207 -13.59 4.40 22.45
CA SER A 207 -13.88 3.19 23.23
C SER A 207 -14.13 3.44 24.73
N TRP A 208 -14.11 4.71 25.18
CA TRP A 208 -14.26 5.14 26.58
C TRP A 208 -13.27 4.53 27.57
N ARG A 209 -12.18 3.92 27.07
CA ARG A 209 -11.16 3.27 27.90
C ARG A 209 -10.38 4.25 28.77
N ASP A 210 -10.16 5.46 28.26
CA ASP A 210 -9.76 6.62 29.05
C ASP A 210 -10.91 7.63 29.01
N SER A 211 -11.73 7.61 30.07
CA SER A 211 -12.95 8.42 30.16
C SER A 211 -12.69 9.92 30.04
N ARG A 212 -11.50 10.40 30.44
CA ARG A 212 -11.13 11.81 30.33
C ARG A 212 -10.77 12.16 28.89
N ALA A 213 -9.93 11.34 28.26
CA ALA A 213 -9.52 11.57 26.88
C ALA A 213 -10.72 11.48 25.93
N THR A 214 -11.55 10.46 26.06
CA THR A 214 -12.74 10.31 25.21
C THR A 214 -13.75 11.43 25.43
N ALA A 215 -13.97 11.88 26.67
CA ALA A 215 -14.84 13.03 26.94
C ALA A 215 -14.32 14.33 26.30
N ILE A 216 -13.02 14.62 26.43
CA ILE A 216 -12.40 15.79 25.78
C ILE A 216 -12.59 15.71 24.26
N PHE A 217 -12.34 14.54 23.66
CA PHE A 217 -12.51 14.35 22.24
C PHE A 217 -13.96 14.50 21.78
N ILE A 218 -14.93 13.94 22.52
CA ILE A 218 -16.35 14.03 22.20
C ILE A 218 -16.83 15.48 22.29
N ILE A 219 -16.50 16.20 23.36
CA ILE A 219 -16.85 17.63 23.51
C ILE A 219 -16.22 18.45 22.38
N PHE A 220 -14.94 18.22 22.09
CA PHE A 220 -14.25 18.87 20.97
C PHE A 220 -14.93 18.56 19.62
N SER A 221 -15.33 17.31 19.39
CA SER A 221 -16.03 16.90 18.18
C SER A 221 -17.40 17.54 18.05
N LEU A 222 -18.14 17.72 19.15
CA LEU A 222 -19.43 18.40 19.18
C LEU A 222 -19.27 19.89 18.86
N ILE A 223 -18.29 20.56 19.47
CA ILE A 223 -17.96 21.97 19.18
C ILE A 223 -17.61 22.13 17.70
N TRP A 224 -16.76 21.23 17.16
CA TRP A 224 -16.39 21.26 15.75
C TRP A 224 -17.56 20.98 14.81
N ALA A 225 -18.46 20.08 15.17
CA ALA A 225 -19.67 19.80 14.39
C ALA A 225 -20.57 21.04 14.30
N VAL A 226 -20.82 21.72 15.43
CA VAL A 226 -21.59 22.97 15.46
C VAL A 226 -20.87 24.07 14.67
N PHE A 227 -19.56 24.20 14.86
CA PHE A 227 -18.75 25.20 14.15
C PHE A 227 -18.82 25.01 12.62
N ILE A 228 -18.62 23.80 12.11
CA ILE A 228 -18.68 23.49 10.67
C ILE A 228 -20.10 23.64 10.13
N TYR A 229 -21.13 23.35 10.93
CA TYR A 229 -22.52 23.51 10.51
C TYR A 229 -22.89 25.00 10.33
N VAL A 230 -22.43 25.87 11.23
CA VAL A 230 -22.76 27.30 11.22
C VAL A 230 -21.87 28.09 10.26
N THR A 231 -20.61 27.71 10.12
CA THR A 231 -19.64 28.44 9.29
C THR A 231 -19.61 27.88 7.86
N PRO A 232 -19.57 28.74 6.83
CA PRO A 232 -19.43 28.25 5.47
C PRO A 232 -18.07 27.54 5.31
N PHE A 233 -18.06 26.43 4.58
CA PHE A 233 -16.87 25.61 4.33
C PHE A 233 -15.64 26.43 3.92
N GLN A 234 -15.85 27.51 3.17
CA GLN A 234 -14.79 28.39 2.68
C GLN A 234 -14.00 29.05 3.81
N VAL A 235 -14.68 29.53 4.85
CA VAL A 235 -14.03 30.17 6.00
C VAL A 235 -13.22 29.15 6.79
N VAL A 236 -13.79 27.95 7.00
CA VAL A 236 -13.09 26.84 7.67
C VAL A 236 -11.84 26.45 6.88
N ALA A 237 -11.97 26.28 5.57
CA ALA A 237 -10.86 25.91 4.70
C ALA A 237 -9.76 26.98 4.74
N ILE A 238 -10.07 28.27 4.61
CA ILE A 238 -9.08 29.36 4.71
C ILE A 238 -8.36 29.32 6.07
N LEU A 239 -9.09 29.21 7.19
CA LEU A 239 -8.50 29.18 8.53
C LEU A 239 -7.55 27.98 8.70
N VAL A 240 -7.99 26.78 8.31
CA VAL A 240 -7.18 25.56 8.39
C VAL A 240 -5.97 25.64 7.46
N GLY A 241 -6.17 26.12 6.23
CA GLY A 241 -5.11 26.28 5.24
C GLY A 241 -4.04 27.27 5.69
N LEU A 242 -4.43 28.44 6.18
CA LEU A 242 -3.51 29.45 6.74
C LEU A 242 -2.75 28.91 7.95
N TYR A 243 -3.41 28.14 8.83
CA TYR A 243 -2.74 27.54 9.98
C TYR A 243 -1.73 26.45 9.57
N MET A 244 -2.09 25.57 8.63
CA MET A 244 -1.23 24.50 8.14
C MET A 244 -0.03 25.05 7.37
N LEU A 245 -0.26 26.05 6.50
CA LEU A 245 0.73 26.62 5.60
C LEU A 245 1.47 27.84 6.19
N ARG A 246 1.23 28.16 7.47
CA ARG A 246 1.85 29.32 8.14
C ARG A 246 3.36 29.33 7.99
N HIS A 247 3.93 30.54 7.90
CA HIS A 247 5.37 30.71 7.74
C HIS A 247 6.17 30.01 8.86
N PRO A 248 7.31 29.36 8.58
CA PRO A 248 8.04 28.54 9.55
C PRO A 248 8.48 29.31 10.80
N ARG A 249 8.68 30.63 10.69
CA ARG A 249 9.00 31.51 11.83
C ARG A 249 7.94 31.48 12.94
N PHE A 250 6.69 31.16 12.61
CA PHE A 250 5.59 31.06 13.57
C PHE A 250 5.32 29.61 14.03
N ARG A 251 6.19 28.66 13.67
CA ARG A 251 6.04 27.24 14.02
C ARG A 251 6.97 26.90 15.18
N SER A 252 6.42 26.35 16.25
CA SER A 252 7.25 25.76 17.32
C SER A 252 7.79 24.40 16.86
N LYS A 253 9.02 24.06 17.28
CA LYS A 253 9.63 22.74 17.03
C LYS A 253 9.11 21.64 17.96
N MET A 254 8.20 21.97 18.88
CA MET A 254 7.63 21.04 19.85
C MET A 254 6.48 20.23 19.22
N PRO A 255 6.30 18.96 19.61
CA PRO A 255 5.17 18.16 19.15
C PRO A 255 3.85 18.85 19.52
N SER A 256 2.91 18.89 18.58
CA SER A 256 1.64 19.56 18.77
C SER A 256 0.81 18.86 19.86
N VAL A 257 -0.05 19.64 20.54
CA VAL A 257 -0.98 19.13 21.56
C VAL A 257 -1.77 17.90 21.10
N PRO A 258 -2.37 17.84 19.88
CA PRO A 258 -3.08 16.64 19.42
C PRO A 258 -2.15 15.42 19.23
N VAL A 259 -0.91 15.62 18.80
CA VAL A 259 0.07 14.52 18.66
C VAL A 259 0.45 13.98 20.05
N ASN A 260 0.65 14.86 21.03
CA ASN A 260 0.93 14.44 22.41
C ASN A 260 -0.27 13.74 23.05
N PHE A 261 -1.48 14.24 22.82
CA PHE A 261 -2.73 13.60 23.26
C PHE A 261 -2.85 12.20 22.67
N PHE A 262 -2.69 12.05 21.36
CA PHE A 262 -2.79 10.77 20.67
C PHE A 262 -1.73 9.76 21.15
N LYS A 263 -0.47 10.20 21.34
CA LYS A 263 0.60 9.34 21.86
C LYS A 263 0.36 8.85 23.29
N ARG A 264 -0.45 9.58 24.08
CA ARG A 264 -0.81 9.22 25.46
C ARG A 264 -2.05 8.33 25.55
N LEU A 265 -2.76 8.11 24.44
CA LEU A 265 -3.91 7.21 24.44
C LEU A 265 -3.48 5.77 24.74
N PRO A 266 -4.32 5.00 25.43
CA PRO A 266 -4.00 3.64 25.82
C PRO A 266 -3.90 2.72 24.60
N SER A 267 -2.81 1.97 24.49
CA SER A 267 -2.68 0.80 23.60
C SER A 267 -2.89 -0.48 24.41
N LYS A 268 -3.20 -1.60 23.75
CA LYS A 268 -3.28 -2.93 24.39
C LYS A 268 -1.92 -3.61 24.46
N SER A 269 -0.89 -3.06 23.81
CA SER A 269 0.51 -3.47 23.97
C SER A 269 0.92 -3.66 25.43
N ASP A 270 0.51 -2.74 26.30
CA ASP A 270 0.92 -2.71 27.71
C ASP A 270 0.19 -3.77 28.56
N MET A 271 -0.82 -4.44 27.99
CA MET A 271 -1.55 -5.55 28.60
C MET A 271 -1.12 -6.92 28.07
N MET A 272 -0.25 -6.96 27.06
CA MET A 272 0.26 -8.22 26.53
C MET A 272 1.48 -8.66 27.33
N LEU A 273 1.55 -9.96 27.61
CA LEU A 273 2.79 -10.59 28.06
C LEU A 273 3.68 -10.79 26.83
N TYR A 274 4.90 -10.25 26.90
CA TYR A 274 5.97 -10.48 25.92
C TYR A 274 6.83 -11.67 26.32
#